data_AF-A0A2I8VNW5-F1
#
_entry.id   AF-A0A2I8VNW5-F1
#
_cell.length_a   1.000
_cell.length_b   1.000
_cell.length_c   1.000
_cell.angle_alpha   90.00
_cell.angle_beta   90.00
_cell.angle_gamma   90.00
#
_symmetry.space_group_name_H-M   'P 1'
#
loop_
_entity.id
_entity.type
_entity.pdbx_description
1 polymer ?
#
loop_
_entity_poly.entity_id
_entity_poly.type
_entity_poly.pdbx_seq_one_letter_code
_entity_poly.pdbx_strand_id
1 'polypeptide(L)'
;MSSYGRLWYWSLTERRAPSNGGLRVRSFIVRFVVREHMTFREEGEAATRSPDSVFGLLGDETRLGILQALWERYDPNATDNAVPFSELFDRVDVADTGNFNYHLGRLTEHFVRRTEGGYELTAPGLKLARAVVAGGVTGDPVLEPTPVDAACERCGARMAIDYEDGTTWVRCTACEGYWPRRGGELFGFSLPPAGLRDRDPDGVLAATIVYSIHRFETMTRGVCPECGGAVDAALAVCEDHDPDGGVCEACGSSFLGVVRFVCTTCKFAWRCPSYAVVSHHPALVSFYYDHGVEHVPATWAGIARGLHWAEDLVSTEPVTLRLTVRHDGDRIRFLLDDTGTVVDVCD
;
A
#
# COMPACT_ATOMS: atom_id res chain seq x y z
N MET A 1 27.65 -33.23 19.39
CA MET A 1 26.60 -34.10 19.98
C MET A 1 25.30 -33.29 19.93
N SER A 2 24.57 -33.26 18.81
CA SER A 2 23.59 -34.25 18.34
C SER A 2 22.48 -34.58 19.34
N SER A 3 21.26 -34.10 19.07
CA SER A 3 19.97 -34.84 19.05
C SER A 3 18.85 -33.81 18.86
N TYR A 4 18.10 -33.73 17.75
CA TYR A 4 17.08 -34.60 17.13
C TYR A 4 15.74 -34.76 17.88
N GLY A 5 14.65 -34.38 17.19
CA GLY A 5 13.28 -34.91 17.31
C GLY A 5 12.26 -33.96 17.97
N ARG A 6 11.04 -33.72 17.45
CA ARG A 6 10.22 -34.47 16.49
C ARG A 6 9.24 -33.56 15.74
N LEU A 7 9.08 -33.84 14.45
CA LEU A 7 7.91 -33.46 13.65
C LEU A 7 6.69 -34.30 14.08
N TRP A 8 5.52 -33.67 14.15
CA TRP A 8 4.24 -34.36 14.15
C TRP A 8 3.57 -34.19 12.79
N TYR A 9 3.56 -35.28 12.02
CA TYR A 9 2.69 -35.49 10.87
C TYR A 9 1.26 -35.68 11.38
N TRP A 10 0.30 -34.89 10.90
CA TRP A 10 -1.11 -35.23 11.02
C TRP A 10 -1.68 -35.59 9.63
N SER A 11 -2.29 -36.77 9.58
CA SER A 11 -2.85 -37.39 8.40
C SER A 11 -4.12 -36.67 7.94
N LEU A 12 -4.16 -36.32 6.65
CA LEU A 12 -5.40 -35.98 5.94
C LEU A 12 -6.33 -37.20 5.97
N THR A 13 -7.46 -37.08 6.67
CA THR A 13 -8.59 -38.00 6.50
C THR A 13 -9.62 -37.34 5.61
N GLU A 14 -9.83 -37.92 4.43
CA GLU A 14 -10.90 -37.56 3.51
C GLU A 14 -12.27 -37.77 4.20
N ARG A 15 -13.09 -36.73 4.26
CA ARG A 15 -14.53 -36.88 4.52
C ARG A 15 -15.33 -36.14 3.45
N ARG A 16 -16.21 -36.91 2.80
CA ARG A 16 -17.22 -36.45 1.84
C ARG A 16 -18.21 -35.49 2.52
N ALA A 17 -18.48 -34.36 1.86
CA ALA A 17 -19.56 -33.43 2.21
C ALA A 17 -20.92 -33.94 1.71
N PRO A 18 -22.03 -33.69 2.45
CA PRO A 18 -23.37 -33.80 1.90
C PRO A 18 -23.71 -32.54 1.07
N SER A 19 -24.48 -32.76 0.01
CA SER A 19 -24.98 -31.74 -0.92
C SER A 19 -26.08 -30.90 -0.29
N ASN A 20 -25.97 -29.57 -0.36
CA ASN A 20 -27.11 -28.66 -0.45
C ASN A 20 -26.72 -27.40 -1.22
N GLY A 21 -27.63 -26.97 -2.10
CA GLY A 21 -27.42 -25.91 -3.07
C GLY A 21 -27.34 -24.52 -2.41
N GLY A 22 -26.14 -23.96 -2.41
CA GLY A 22 -25.88 -22.53 -2.26
C GLY A 22 -25.08 -22.07 -3.48
N LEU A 23 -25.24 -20.80 -3.86
CA LEU A 23 -24.54 -20.18 -4.98
C LEU A 23 -23.02 -20.36 -4.79
N ARG A 24 -22.40 -21.29 -5.54
CA ARG A 24 -20.94 -21.47 -5.50
C ARG A 24 -20.28 -20.35 -6.28
N VAL A 25 -20.03 -19.22 -5.63
CA VAL A 25 -19.07 -18.24 -6.15
C VAL A 25 -17.69 -18.86 -5.97
N ARG A 26 -17.07 -19.31 -7.07
CA ARG A 26 -15.67 -19.72 -7.06
C ARG A 26 -14.83 -18.47 -6.85
N SER A 27 -14.39 -18.24 -5.61
CA SER A 27 -13.31 -17.30 -5.33
C SER A 27 -12.09 -17.73 -6.15
N PHE A 28 -11.72 -16.94 -7.16
CA PHE A 28 -10.43 -17.08 -7.81
C PHE A 28 -9.39 -16.41 -6.91
N ILE A 29 -9.00 -17.11 -5.85
CA ILE A 29 -7.75 -16.80 -5.16
C ILE A 29 -6.66 -17.16 -6.16
N VAL A 30 -5.99 -16.15 -6.72
CA VAL A 30 -4.68 -16.36 -7.36
C VAL A 30 -3.70 -16.66 -6.24
N ARG A 31 -3.74 -17.88 -5.71
CA ARG A 31 -2.59 -18.44 -5.00
C ARG A 31 -1.54 -18.57 -6.07
N PHE A 32 -0.49 -17.77 -5.98
CA PHE A 32 0.74 -18.04 -6.74
C PHE A 32 1.27 -19.40 -6.26
N VAL A 33 0.78 -20.47 -6.88
CA VAL A 33 1.46 -21.75 -6.87
C VAL A 33 2.71 -21.50 -7.71
N VAL A 34 3.85 -21.30 -7.05
CA VAL A 34 5.14 -21.34 -7.72
C VAL A 34 5.30 -22.76 -8.24
N ARG A 35 4.82 -23.02 -9.46
CA ARG A 35 5.00 -24.27 -10.17
C ARG A 35 5.91 -23.99 -11.37
N GLU A 36 7.03 -24.70 -11.35
CA GLU A 36 8.15 -24.71 -12.31
C GLU A 36 8.95 -23.39 -12.41
N HIS A 37 10.26 -23.55 -12.25
CA HIS A 37 11.26 -22.50 -12.35
C HIS A 37 11.11 -21.78 -13.70
N MET A 38 10.63 -20.53 -13.69
CA MET A 38 10.90 -19.62 -14.80
C MET A 38 12.42 -19.49 -14.90
N THR A 39 13.01 -20.11 -15.92
CA THR A 39 14.41 -19.92 -16.25
C THR A 39 14.56 -18.53 -16.85
N PHE A 40 14.99 -17.58 -16.03
CA PHE A 40 15.46 -16.29 -16.54
C PHE A 40 16.72 -16.55 -17.36
N ARG A 41 16.76 -16.00 -18.57
CA ARG A 41 17.92 -16.09 -19.45
C ARG A 41 19.01 -15.18 -18.87
N GLU A 42 19.90 -15.73 -18.06
CA GLU A 42 21.17 -15.10 -17.68
C GLU A 42 22.12 -15.11 -18.88
N GLU A 43 21.79 -14.35 -19.93
CA GLU A 43 22.78 -14.02 -20.95
C GLU A 43 23.44 -12.69 -20.58
N GLY A 44 24.70 -12.80 -20.15
CA GLY A 44 25.50 -11.71 -19.61
C GLY A 44 25.31 -11.60 -18.10
N GLU A 45 26.41 -11.58 -17.36
CA GLU A 45 26.42 -11.19 -15.95
C GLU A 45 25.77 -9.80 -15.87
N ALA A 46 24.47 -9.74 -15.57
CA ALA A 46 23.80 -8.49 -15.30
C ALA A 46 24.50 -7.94 -14.08
N ALA A 47 25.44 -7.02 -14.30
CA ALA A 47 26.32 -6.48 -13.28
C ALA A 47 25.46 -5.89 -12.18
N THR A 48 25.18 -6.70 -11.17
CA THR A 48 24.31 -6.32 -10.07
C THR A 48 25.17 -5.41 -9.23
N ARG A 49 25.01 -4.10 -9.42
CA ARG A 49 25.81 -3.12 -8.69
C ARG A 49 25.46 -3.22 -7.21
N SER A 50 26.48 -3.19 -6.36
CA SER A 50 26.25 -3.13 -4.92
C SER A 50 25.52 -1.83 -4.57
N PRO A 51 24.66 -1.81 -3.54
CA PRO A 51 24.02 -0.60 -3.05
C PRO A 51 25.03 0.53 -2.79
N ASP A 52 26.17 0.21 -2.18
CA ASP A 52 27.25 1.17 -1.89
C ASP A 52 27.81 1.82 -3.16
N SER A 53 28.00 1.03 -4.22
CA SER A 53 28.45 1.57 -5.51
C SER A 53 27.40 2.49 -6.13
N VAL A 54 26.11 2.20 -5.93
CA VAL A 54 25.02 3.05 -6.44
C VAL A 54 24.93 4.35 -5.65
N PHE A 55 24.94 4.29 -4.32
CA PHE A 55 24.88 5.49 -3.48
C PHE A 55 26.11 6.38 -3.64
N GLY A 56 27.31 5.79 -3.72
CA GLY A 56 28.53 6.54 -4.02
C GLY A 56 28.48 7.23 -5.39
N LEU A 57 27.80 6.60 -6.35
CA LEU A 57 27.56 7.22 -7.65
C LEU A 57 26.53 8.34 -7.56
N LEU A 58 25.45 8.22 -6.79
CA LEU A 58 24.42 9.26 -6.74
C LEU A 58 24.70 10.40 -5.75
N GLY A 59 25.67 10.26 -4.84
CA GLY A 59 26.02 11.26 -3.83
C GLY A 59 26.75 12.51 -4.35
N ASP A 60 26.58 12.86 -5.62
CA ASP A 60 27.35 13.90 -6.31
C ASP A 60 26.40 14.84 -7.05
N GLU A 61 26.53 16.13 -6.74
CA GLU A 61 25.62 17.17 -7.21
C GLU A 61 25.59 17.27 -8.74
N THR A 62 26.75 17.14 -9.41
CA THR A 62 26.81 17.16 -10.88
C THR A 62 26.05 15.99 -11.48
N ARG A 63 26.18 14.78 -10.90
CA ARG A 63 25.46 13.60 -11.40
C ARG A 63 23.95 13.68 -11.15
N LEU A 64 23.52 14.23 -10.03
CA LEU A 64 22.10 14.51 -9.79
C LEU A 64 21.58 15.59 -10.74
N GLY A 65 22.37 16.64 -10.99
CA GLY A 65 22.06 17.69 -11.96
C GLY A 65 21.86 17.15 -13.37
N ILE A 66 22.70 16.20 -13.82
CA ILE A 66 22.53 15.52 -15.11
C ILE A 66 21.19 14.75 -15.16
N LEU A 67 20.87 13.97 -14.13
CA LEU A 67 19.60 13.22 -14.09
C LEU A 67 18.38 14.15 -14.09
N GLN A 68 18.47 15.27 -13.38
CA GLN A 68 17.43 16.29 -13.36
C GLN A 68 17.27 16.99 -14.72
N ALA A 69 18.38 17.38 -15.37
CA ALA A 69 18.35 18.02 -16.67
C ALA A 69 17.72 17.11 -17.74
N LEU A 70 17.99 15.80 -17.68
CA LEU A 70 17.34 14.80 -18.52
C LEU A 70 15.85 14.64 -18.18
N TRP A 71 15.49 14.61 -16.90
CA TRP A 71 14.09 14.54 -16.46
C TRP A 71 13.27 15.75 -16.92
N GLU A 72 13.82 16.96 -16.87
CA GLU A 72 13.16 18.19 -17.31
C GLU A 72 12.86 18.22 -18.82
N ARG A 73 13.55 17.37 -19.61
CA ARG A 73 13.28 17.18 -21.04
C ARG A 73 12.41 15.97 -21.34
N TYR A 74 12.23 15.08 -20.37
CA TYR A 74 11.49 13.85 -20.57
C TYR A 74 10.00 14.14 -20.84
N ASP A 75 9.54 13.76 -22.02
CA ASP A 75 8.13 13.68 -22.37
C ASP A 75 7.72 12.20 -22.48
N PRO A 76 6.79 11.71 -21.63
CA PRO A 76 6.32 10.33 -21.70
C PRO A 76 5.64 9.96 -23.03
N ASN A 77 5.26 10.94 -23.86
CA ASN A 77 4.63 10.73 -25.16
C ASN A 77 5.57 10.94 -26.34
N ALA A 78 6.81 11.40 -26.11
CA ALA A 78 7.78 11.55 -27.18
C ALA A 78 8.28 10.18 -27.66
N THR A 79 8.51 10.07 -28.98
CA THR A 79 9.11 8.89 -29.60
C THR A 79 10.61 8.79 -29.34
N ASP A 80 11.25 9.91 -29.03
CA ASP A 80 12.67 10.02 -28.67
C ASP A 80 12.82 11.07 -27.56
N ASN A 81 13.48 10.69 -26.47
CA ASN A 81 13.77 11.55 -25.31
C ASN A 81 15.26 11.87 -25.19
N ALA A 82 16.05 11.57 -26.24
CA ALA A 82 17.47 11.86 -26.25
C ALA A 82 17.74 13.36 -26.23
N VAL A 83 18.57 13.79 -25.27
CA VAL A 83 19.04 15.17 -25.15
C VAL A 83 20.49 15.24 -25.65
N PRO A 84 20.82 16.14 -26.59
CA PRO A 84 22.18 16.31 -27.09
C PRO A 84 23.17 16.67 -25.99
N PHE A 85 24.43 16.26 -26.13
CA PHE A 85 25.50 16.55 -25.15
C PHE A 85 25.62 18.03 -24.82
N SER A 86 25.66 18.90 -25.85
CA SER A 86 25.83 20.34 -25.67
C SER A 86 24.70 20.94 -24.85
N GLU A 87 23.47 20.48 -25.07
CA GLU A 87 22.31 20.96 -24.33
C GLU A 87 22.32 20.49 -22.88
N LEU A 88 22.75 19.27 -22.60
CA LEU A 88 22.93 18.80 -21.22
C LEU A 88 24.06 19.56 -20.51
N PHE A 89 25.16 19.82 -21.22
CA PHE A 89 26.29 20.57 -20.68
C PHE A 89 25.88 21.99 -20.30
N ASP A 90 25.11 22.67 -21.15
CA ASP A 90 24.65 24.05 -20.90
C ASP A 90 23.67 24.17 -19.71
N ARG A 91 23.08 23.05 -19.26
CA ARG A 91 22.07 23.01 -18.19
C ARG A 91 22.63 22.62 -16.82
N VAL A 92 23.81 22.03 -16.77
CA VAL A 92 24.40 21.53 -15.52
C VAL A 92 25.53 22.48 -15.11
N ASP A 93 25.45 23.00 -13.89
CA ASP A 93 26.49 23.89 -13.36
C ASP A 93 27.79 23.11 -13.11
N VAL A 94 28.73 23.20 -14.07
CA VAL A 94 29.99 22.46 -14.05
C VAL A 94 31.10 23.28 -14.68
N ALA A 95 32.29 23.24 -14.07
CA ALA A 95 33.39 24.14 -14.40
C ALA A 95 34.02 23.90 -15.78
N ASP A 96 34.04 22.66 -16.25
CA ASP A 96 34.61 22.32 -17.56
C ASP A 96 33.98 21.06 -18.19
N THR A 97 34.21 20.93 -19.50
CA THR A 97 33.67 19.84 -20.33
C THR A 97 34.26 18.47 -19.99
N GLY A 98 35.51 18.42 -19.51
CA GLY A 98 36.18 17.18 -19.11
C GLY A 98 35.56 16.60 -17.84
N ASN A 99 35.31 17.46 -16.86
CA ASN A 99 34.61 17.13 -15.63
C ASN A 99 33.20 16.63 -15.94
N PHE A 100 32.42 17.39 -16.72
CA PHE A 100 31.08 16.97 -17.13
C PHE A 100 31.06 15.60 -17.81
N ASN A 101 31.94 15.37 -18.79
CA ASN A 101 32.02 14.11 -19.52
C ASN A 101 32.39 12.94 -18.57
N TYR A 102 33.22 13.18 -17.57
CA TYR A 102 33.50 12.19 -16.53
C TYR A 102 32.24 11.84 -15.72
N HIS A 103 31.49 12.82 -15.22
CA HIS A 103 30.26 12.57 -14.44
C HIS A 103 29.17 11.89 -15.29
N LEU A 104 28.98 12.33 -16.54
CA LEU A 104 28.06 11.72 -17.49
C LEU A 104 28.46 10.28 -17.82
N GLY A 105 29.76 10.03 -18.02
CA GLY A 105 30.31 8.71 -18.26
C GLY A 105 30.04 7.74 -17.10
N ARG A 106 30.08 8.20 -15.85
CA ARG A 106 29.72 7.37 -14.68
C ARG A 106 28.25 6.93 -14.68
N LEU A 107 27.35 7.80 -15.12
CA LEU A 107 25.91 7.52 -15.19
C LEU A 107 25.52 6.63 -16.37
N THR A 108 26.26 6.79 -17.47
CA THR A 108 26.09 6.05 -18.72
C THR A 108 26.46 4.61 -18.47
N GLU A 109 25.46 3.70 -18.46
CA GLU A 109 25.53 2.23 -18.35
C GLU A 109 24.28 1.70 -17.66
N HIS A 110 23.75 2.44 -16.68
CA HIS A 110 22.64 1.97 -15.85
C HIS A 110 21.55 3.00 -15.62
N PHE A 111 21.89 4.28 -15.42
CA PHE A 111 20.90 5.33 -15.17
C PHE A 111 20.62 6.13 -16.45
N VAL A 112 21.64 6.30 -17.28
CA VAL A 112 21.57 7.00 -18.56
C VAL A 112 22.00 6.05 -19.68
N ARG A 113 21.31 6.15 -20.83
CA ARG A 113 21.68 5.46 -22.07
C ARG A 113 22.10 6.49 -23.11
N ARG A 114 23.17 6.19 -23.83
CA ARG A 114 23.60 6.95 -25.01
C ARG A 114 22.89 6.41 -26.25
N THR A 115 22.37 7.30 -27.08
CA THR A 115 21.71 7.02 -28.37
C THR A 115 22.41 7.79 -29.49
N GLU A 116 21.93 7.67 -30.71
CA GLU A 116 22.39 8.50 -31.84
C GLU A 116 22.03 9.99 -31.64
N GLY A 117 20.89 10.28 -30.99
CA GLY A 117 20.40 11.64 -30.73
C GLY A 117 20.99 12.31 -29.49
N GLY A 118 21.66 11.55 -28.60
CA GLY A 118 22.23 12.10 -27.38
C GLY A 118 22.16 11.12 -26.20
N TYR A 119 21.60 11.60 -25.08
CA TYR A 119 21.49 10.82 -23.84
C TYR A 119 20.06 10.87 -23.32
N GLU A 120 19.58 9.75 -22.78
CA GLU A 120 18.23 9.62 -22.22
C GLU A 120 18.25 8.81 -20.92
N LEU A 121 17.23 9.01 -20.09
CA LEU A 121 17.04 8.21 -18.87
C LEU A 121 16.64 6.78 -19.23
N THR A 122 17.29 5.83 -18.56
CA THR A 122 16.85 4.43 -18.51
C THR A 122 15.71 4.25 -17.50
N ALA A 123 15.12 3.05 -17.41
CA ALA A 123 14.11 2.76 -16.41
C ALA A 123 14.60 2.96 -14.94
N PRO A 124 15.82 2.53 -14.53
CA PRO A 124 16.37 2.89 -13.22
C PRO A 124 16.55 4.40 -13.03
N GLY A 125 17.00 5.12 -14.06
CA GLY A 125 17.15 6.58 -14.02
C GLY A 125 15.80 7.29 -13.80
N LEU A 126 14.76 6.86 -14.52
CA LEU A 126 13.39 7.35 -14.35
C LEU A 126 12.85 7.05 -12.96
N LYS A 127 13.15 5.88 -12.39
CA LYS A 127 12.71 5.53 -11.02
C LYS A 127 13.29 6.49 -9.99
N LEU A 128 14.56 6.86 -10.11
CA LEU A 128 15.19 7.85 -9.23
C LEU A 128 14.61 9.25 -9.43
N ALA A 129 14.52 9.71 -10.67
CA ALA A 129 13.96 11.02 -10.99
C ALA A 129 12.54 11.19 -10.43
N ARG A 130 11.68 10.17 -10.61
CA ARG A 130 10.32 10.17 -10.06
C ARG A 130 10.29 10.19 -8.54
N ALA A 131 11.21 9.48 -7.87
CA ALA A 131 11.31 9.52 -6.41
C ALA A 131 11.69 10.92 -5.89
N VAL A 132 12.63 11.60 -6.57
CA VAL A 132 13.04 12.98 -6.28
C VAL A 132 11.87 13.95 -6.48
N VAL A 133 11.17 13.87 -7.62
CA VAL A 133 10.08 14.79 -7.97
C VAL A 133 8.84 14.60 -7.10
N ALA A 134 8.59 13.34 -6.68
CA ALA A 134 7.55 13.01 -5.69
C ALA A 134 7.81 13.70 -4.33
N GLY A 135 9.04 14.14 -4.07
CA GLY A 135 9.41 14.95 -2.91
C GLY A 135 9.76 14.15 -1.67
N GLY A 136 9.44 12.85 -1.60
CA GLY A 136 9.62 12.04 -0.39
C GLY A 136 11.07 11.81 0.02
N VAL A 137 12.05 12.18 -0.82
CA VAL A 137 13.49 12.13 -0.52
C VAL A 137 14.13 13.52 -0.40
N THR A 138 13.43 14.59 -0.81
CA THR A 138 13.97 15.96 -0.89
C THR A 138 13.26 16.96 0.00
N GLY A 139 12.06 16.64 0.51
CA GLY A 139 11.30 17.52 1.36
C GLY A 139 10.46 16.75 2.38
N ASP A 140 10.36 17.34 3.57
CA ASP A 140 9.51 16.89 4.66
C ASP A 140 8.57 18.04 5.03
N PRO A 141 7.54 18.30 4.21
CA PRO A 141 6.57 19.33 4.53
C PRO A 141 5.84 18.97 5.81
N VAL A 142 5.46 19.97 6.60
CA VAL A 142 4.61 19.79 7.77
C VAL A 142 3.31 20.53 7.54
N LEU A 143 2.19 19.86 7.76
CA LEU A 143 0.87 20.48 7.81
C LEU A 143 0.37 20.40 9.25
N GLU A 144 0.20 21.56 9.87
CA GLU A 144 -0.44 21.64 11.18
C GLU A 144 -1.90 21.14 11.13
N PRO A 145 -2.45 20.64 12.24
CA PRO A 145 -3.83 20.16 12.29
C PRO A 145 -4.83 21.14 11.67
N THR A 146 -5.38 20.76 10.53
CA THR A 146 -6.25 21.58 9.69
C THR A 146 -7.60 20.89 9.50
N PRO A 147 -8.73 21.54 9.84
CA PRO A 147 -10.06 20.95 9.71
C PRO A 147 -10.43 20.61 8.26
N VAL A 148 -11.20 19.54 8.08
CA VAL A 148 -11.79 19.10 6.81
C VAL A 148 -13.32 19.08 6.89
N ASP A 149 -14.02 19.01 5.76
CA ASP A 149 -15.47 18.88 5.66
C ASP A 149 -15.92 17.41 5.76
N ALA A 150 -15.56 16.78 6.87
CA ALA A 150 -15.99 15.43 7.20
C ALA A 150 -16.08 15.26 8.72
N ALA A 151 -16.99 14.39 9.15
CA ALA A 151 -17.30 14.11 10.54
C ALA A 151 -16.78 12.73 10.96
N CYS A 152 -16.41 12.61 12.22
CA CYS A 152 -16.00 11.35 12.83
C CYS A 152 -17.20 10.42 13.01
N GLU A 153 -17.15 9.21 12.45
CA GLU A 153 -18.23 8.21 12.61
C GLU A 153 -18.43 7.73 14.06
N ARG A 154 -17.46 7.97 14.96
CA ARG A 154 -17.55 7.58 16.38
C ARG A 154 -18.37 8.58 17.21
N CYS A 155 -18.21 9.88 16.99
CA CYS A 155 -18.80 10.91 17.87
C CYS A 155 -19.46 12.09 17.14
N GLY A 156 -19.45 12.12 15.81
CA GLY A 156 -20.04 13.18 14.99
C GLY A 156 -19.26 14.50 14.97
N ALA A 157 -18.19 14.64 15.75
CA ALA A 157 -17.36 15.84 15.74
C ALA A 157 -16.55 15.97 14.44
N ARG A 158 -16.12 17.21 14.16
CA ARG A 158 -15.33 17.52 12.96
C ARG A 158 -13.99 16.77 12.95
N MET A 159 -13.55 16.36 11.77
CA MET A 159 -12.21 15.81 11.56
C MET A 159 -11.21 16.91 11.19
N ALA A 160 -9.95 16.63 11.44
CA ALA A 160 -8.81 17.40 10.94
C ALA A 160 -7.78 16.46 10.33
N ILE A 161 -6.97 16.99 9.43
CA ILE A 161 -5.78 16.33 8.92
C ILE A 161 -4.53 17.10 9.34
N ASP A 162 -3.45 16.37 9.50
CA ASP A 162 -2.11 16.91 9.61
C ASP A 162 -1.17 16.02 8.80
N TYR A 163 0.02 16.52 8.54
CA TYR A 163 1.00 15.81 7.74
C TYR A 163 2.38 15.93 8.39
N GLU A 164 3.03 14.79 8.59
CA GLU A 164 4.40 14.67 9.07
C GLU A 164 5.01 13.34 8.57
N ASP A 165 6.32 13.32 8.30
CA ASP A 165 7.08 12.10 7.98
C ASP A 165 6.42 11.23 6.89
N GLY A 166 6.02 11.88 5.78
CA GLY A 166 5.40 11.18 4.65
C GLY A 166 3.97 10.67 4.89
N THR A 167 3.37 10.98 6.04
CA THR A 167 2.09 10.43 6.48
C THR A 167 1.07 11.54 6.67
N THR A 168 -0.10 11.39 6.04
CA THR A 168 -1.29 12.17 6.40
C THR A 168 -2.01 11.46 7.54
N TRP A 169 -2.09 12.11 8.69
CA TRP A 169 -2.87 11.63 9.83
C TRP A 169 -4.25 12.27 9.79
N VAL A 170 -5.28 11.45 9.95
CA VAL A 170 -6.67 11.91 10.05
C VAL A 170 -7.12 11.71 11.48
N ARG A 171 -7.59 12.78 12.10
CA ARG A 171 -7.91 12.84 13.52
C ARG A 171 -9.30 13.42 13.78
N CYS A 172 -9.93 12.95 14.83
CA CYS A 172 -11.08 13.61 15.44
C CYS A 172 -10.60 14.70 16.41
N THR A 173 -11.30 15.83 16.45
CA THR A 173 -10.96 16.95 17.36
C THR A 173 -11.56 16.84 18.76
N ALA A 174 -12.34 15.79 19.06
CA ALA A 174 -13.13 15.70 20.28
C ALA A 174 -13.05 14.36 21.02
N CYS A 175 -12.82 13.24 20.32
CA CYS A 175 -12.69 11.92 20.94
C CYS A 175 -11.29 11.35 20.75
N GLU A 176 -11.07 10.17 21.32
CA GLU A 176 -9.77 9.50 21.38
C GLU A 176 -9.34 8.85 20.05
N GLY A 177 -10.28 8.70 19.10
CA GLY A 177 -10.06 8.02 17.83
C GLY A 177 -10.28 6.50 17.90
N TYR A 178 -9.83 5.76 16.90
CA TYR A 178 -9.90 4.27 16.87
C TYR A 178 -8.57 3.62 17.26
N TRP A 179 -7.48 4.40 17.23
CA TRP A 179 -6.12 3.95 17.50
C TRP A 179 -5.50 4.87 18.56
N PRO A 180 -5.55 4.54 19.86
CA PRO A 180 -5.22 5.49 20.94
C PRO A 180 -3.72 5.84 21.06
N ARG A 181 -2.90 5.54 20.04
CA ARG A 181 -1.46 5.87 20.04
C ARG A 181 -1.23 7.36 19.85
N ARG A 182 -2.10 8.03 19.09
CA ARG A 182 -2.11 9.49 18.91
C ARG A 182 -3.52 9.99 19.24
N GLY A 183 -3.62 11.10 19.98
CA GLY A 183 -4.91 11.63 20.41
C GLY A 183 -5.84 11.91 19.22
N GLY A 184 -6.99 11.24 19.18
CA GLY A 184 -7.99 11.42 18.14
C GLY A 184 -7.74 10.64 16.85
N GLU A 185 -6.72 9.78 16.77
CA GLU A 185 -6.33 9.09 15.53
C GLU A 185 -7.44 8.20 14.96
N LEU A 186 -7.91 8.52 13.76
CA LEU A 186 -8.85 7.71 12.99
C LEU A 186 -8.11 6.76 12.06
N PHE A 187 -7.12 7.29 11.32
CA PHE A 187 -6.17 6.52 10.52
C PHE A 187 -4.97 7.39 10.12
N GLY A 188 -3.87 6.75 9.73
CA GLY A 188 -2.69 7.41 9.17
C GLY A 188 -2.24 6.68 7.91
N PHE A 189 -2.17 7.41 6.79
CA PHE A 189 -1.89 6.86 5.47
C PHE A 189 -0.77 7.63 4.77
N SER A 190 0.09 6.91 4.05
CA SER A 190 1.21 7.51 3.31
C SER A 190 0.72 8.32 2.13
N LEU A 191 1.22 9.53 1.94
CA LEU A 191 1.03 10.29 0.69
C LEU A 191 2.34 10.99 0.38
N PRO A 192 3.00 10.76 -0.77
CA PRO A 192 4.20 11.50 -1.11
C PRO A 192 3.94 13.02 -1.17
N PRO A 193 4.92 13.89 -0.84
CA PRO A 193 4.75 15.35 -0.82
C PRO A 193 4.15 15.98 -2.08
N ALA A 194 4.41 15.41 -3.26
CA ALA A 194 3.77 15.86 -4.51
C ALA A 194 2.23 15.74 -4.47
N GLY A 195 1.69 14.84 -3.67
CA GLY A 195 0.26 14.69 -3.40
C GLY A 195 -0.34 15.81 -2.56
N LEU A 196 0.47 16.66 -1.92
CA LEU A 196 -0.02 17.83 -1.17
C LEU A 196 -0.13 19.09 -2.03
N ARG A 197 0.62 19.15 -3.14
CA ARG A 197 0.70 20.35 -3.97
C ARG A 197 -0.64 20.68 -4.60
N ASP A 198 -0.96 21.97 -4.65
CA ASP A 198 -2.15 22.55 -5.30
C ASP A 198 -3.48 21.93 -4.83
N ARG A 199 -3.54 21.50 -3.56
CA ARG A 199 -4.76 20.95 -2.93
C ARG A 199 -5.10 21.70 -1.65
N ASP A 200 -6.40 21.86 -1.43
CA ASP A 200 -6.93 22.23 -0.13
C ASP A 200 -6.95 21.00 0.81
N PRO A 201 -7.26 21.16 2.12
CA PRO A 201 -7.24 20.06 3.07
C PRO A 201 -8.15 18.88 2.70
N ASP A 202 -9.33 19.15 2.16
CA ASP A 202 -10.26 18.12 1.68
C ASP A 202 -9.70 17.36 0.47
N GLY A 203 -9.06 18.07 -0.45
CA GLY A 203 -8.35 17.48 -1.58
C GLY A 203 -7.16 16.61 -1.14
N VAL A 204 -6.43 17.01 -0.10
CA VAL A 204 -5.37 16.18 0.51
C VAL A 204 -5.97 14.92 1.12
N LEU A 205 -7.04 15.02 1.91
CA LEU A 205 -7.73 13.85 2.48
C LEU A 205 -8.17 12.86 1.38
N ALA A 206 -8.82 13.37 0.33
CA ALA A 206 -9.27 12.55 -0.79
C ALA A 206 -8.09 11.87 -1.52
N ALA A 207 -7.02 12.62 -1.82
CA ALA A 207 -5.83 12.08 -2.47
C ALA A 207 -5.14 11.01 -1.61
N THR A 208 -5.02 11.24 -0.30
CA THR A 208 -4.47 10.29 0.67
C THR A 208 -5.25 8.98 0.66
N ILE A 209 -6.58 9.05 0.75
CA ILE A 209 -7.44 7.85 0.75
C ILE A 209 -7.30 7.10 -0.57
N VAL A 210 -7.43 7.79 -1.72
CA VAL A 210 -7.34 7.15 -3.04
C VAL A 210 -5.99 6.46 -3.23
N TYR A 211 -4.89 7.18 -3.03
CA TYR A 211 -3.54 6.65 -3.22
C TYR A 211 -3.28 5.43 -2.33
N SER A 212 -3.69 5.52 -1.07
CA SER A 212 -3.33 4.51 -0.07
C SER A 212 -4.23 3.29 -0.09
N ILE A 213 -5.53 3.45 -0.35
CA ILE A 213 -6.45 2.33 -0.45
C ILE A 213 -6.13 1.44 -1.65
N HIS A 214 -5.72 2.00 -2.80
CA HIS A 214 -5.28 1.18 -3.94
C HIS A 214 -3.94 0.46 -3.69
N ARG A 215 -3.03 1.06 -2.91
CA ARG A 215 -1.81 0.39 -2.45
C ARG A 215 -2.13 -0.76 -1.50
N PHE A 216 -3.06 -0.53 -0.58
CA PHE A 216 -3.58 -1.57 0.31
C PHE A 216 -4.25 -2.70 -0.48
N GLU A 217 -5.07 -2.39 -1.49
CA GLU A 217 -5.70 -3.40 -2.36
C GLU A 217 -4.65 -4.33 -3.00
N THR A 218 -3.52 -3.77 -3.45
CA THR A 218 -2.39 -4.55 -3.98
C THR A 218 -1.86 -5.54 -2.93
N MET A 219 -1.73 -5.11 -1.67
CA MET A 219 -1.30 -5.97 -0.55
C MET A 219 -2.31 -7.07 -0.22
N THR A 220 -3.62 -6.78 -0.25
CA THR A 220 -4.66 -7.80 -0.03
C THR A 220 -4.63 -8.91 -1.09
N ARG A 221 -4.02 -8.64 -2.26
CA ARG A 221 -3.79 -9.62 -3.33
C ARG A 221 -2.41 -10.28 -3.26
N GLY A 222 -1.68 -10.11 -2.15
CA GLY A 222 -0.38 -10.74 -1.92
C GLY A 222 0.80 -10.04 -2.59
N VAL A 223 0.64 -8.83 -3.12
CA VAL A 223 1.68 -8.09 -3.86
C VAL A 223 2.04 -6.80 -3.13
N CYS A 224 3.33 -6.55 -2.92
CA CYS A 224 3.79 -5.35 -2.26
C CYS A 224 3.74 -4.12 -3.20
N PRO A 225 3.12 -2.99 -2.81
CA PRO A 225 3.08 -1.79 -3.64
C PRO A 225 4.44 -1.08 -3.79
N GLU A 226 5.41 -1.37 -2.92
CA GLU A 226 6.75 -0.75 -2.95
C GLU A 226 7.73 -1.50 -3.88
N CYS A 227 7.69 -2.82 -3.88
CA CYS A 227 8.70 -3.63 -4.57
C CYS A 227 8.13 -4.76 -5.44
N GLY A 228 6.82 -4.99 -5.43
CA GLY A 228 6.18 -6.12 -6.13
C GLY A 228 6.41 -7.49 -5.48
N GLY A 229 7.13 -7.56 -4.36
CA GLY A 229 7.40 -8.80 -3.63
C GLY A 229 6.18 -9.37 -2.92
N ALA A 230 6.30 -10.62 -2.47
CA ALA A 230 5.24 -11.33 -1.75
C ALA A 230 4.90 -10.67 -0.40
N VAL A 231 3.64 -10.79 0.00
CA VAL A 231 3.10 -10.24 1.25
C VAL A 231 2.53 -11.37 2.11
N ASP A 232 2.96 -11.42 3.37
CA ASP A 232 2.35 -12.25 4.40
C ASP A 232 1.22 -11.47 5.08
N ALA A 233 0.12 -12.16 5.38
CA ALA A 233 -1.04 -11.59 6.07
C ALA A 233 -1.41 -12.44 7.30
N ALA A 234 -1.83 -11.78 8.38
CA ALA A 234 -2.30 -12.44 9.61
C ALA A 234 -3.46 -11.64 10.23
N LEU A 235 -4.53 -12.35 10.58
CA LEU A 235 -5.66 -11.85 11.34
C LEU A 235 -5.44 -12.13 12.84
N ALA A 236 -5.40 -11.06 13.64
CA ALA A 236 -5.45 -11.15 15.09
C ALA A 236 -6.87 -10.81 15.55
N VAL A 237 -7.44 -11.64 16.44
CA VAL A 237 -8.75 -11.39 17.06
C VAL A 237 -8.57 -11.36 18.57
N CYS A 238 -9.20 -10.39 19.23
CA CYS A 238 -9.21 -10.29 20.68
C CYS A 238 -10.37 -11.10 21.27
N GLU A 239 -10.09 -12.14 22.05
CA GLU A 239 -11.14 -12.99 22.67
C GLU A 239 -11.93 -12.25 23.75
N ASP A 240 -11.24 -11.41 24.53
CA ASP A 240 -11.82 -10.59 25.60
C ASP A 240 -12.25 -9.20 25.09
N HIS A 241 -12.63 -9.09 23.83
CA HIS A 241 -12.97 -7.80 23.23
C HIS A 241 -14.28 -7.26 23.81
N ASP A 242 -14.20 -6.08 24.39
CA ASP A 242 -15.36 -5.30 24.83
C ASP A 242 -15.53 -4.06 23.94
N PRO A 243 -16.53 -4.05 23.04
CA PRO A 243 -16.77 -2.92 22.14
C PRO A 243 -17.56 -1.78 22.80
N ASP A 244 -18.23 -2.01 23.94
CA ASP A 244 -19.22 -1.07 24.50
C ASP A 244 -18.58 0.21 25.10
N GLY A 245 -17.25 0.19 25.33
CA GLY A 245 -16.48 1.31 25.89
C GLY A 245 -15.64 2.11 24.89
N GLY A 246 -15.68 1.78 23.60
CA GLY A 246 -14.85 2.45 22.58
C GLY A 246 -13.54 1.73 22.28
N VAL A 247 -12.46 2.01 23.01
CA VAL A 247 -11.18 1.30 22.81
C VAL A 247 -11.08 0.19 23.85
N CYS A 248 -10.94 -1.06 23.41
CA CYS A 248 -10.84 -2.20 24.31
C CYS A 248 -9.53 -2.16 25.12
N GLU A 249 -9.62 -2.29 26.45
CA GLU A 249 -8.46 -2.29 27.35
C GLU A 249 -7.52 -3.47 27.11
N ALA A 250 -8.05 -4.64 26.72
CA ALA A 250 -7.28 -5.87 26.54
C ALA A 250 -6.36 -5.81 25.32
N CYS A 251 -6.83 -5.24 24.20
CA CYS A 251 -6.08 -5.20 22.93
C CYS A 251 -5.68 -3.80 22.45
N GLY A 252 -6.15 -2.74 23.11
CA GLY A 252 -5.88 -1.35 22.72
C GLY A 252 -6.44 -0.98 21.35
N SER A 253 -7.56 -1.58 20.95
CA SER A 253 -8.21 -1.34 19.65
C SER A 253 -9.72 -1.22 19.81
N SER A 254 -10.34 -0.41 18.94
CA SER A 254 -11.80 -0.36 18.78
C SER A 254 -12.37 -1.46 17.87
N PHE A 255 -11.52 -2.35 17.35
CA PHE A 255 -11.92 -3.41 16.44
C PHE A 255 -11.62 -4.78 17.05
N LEU A 256 -12.56 -5.70 16.90
CA LEU A 256 -12.42 -7.09 17.36
C LEU A 256 -11.33 -7.79 16.55
N GLY A 257 -11.38 -7.62 15.22
CA GLY A 257 -10.42 -8.17 14.28
C GLY A 257 -9.48 -7.11 13.70
N VAL A 258 -8.18 -7.42 13.70
CA VAL A 258 -7.15 -6.58 13.09
C VAL A 258 -6.27 -7.42 12.17
N VAL A 259 -6.19 -7.01 10.90
CA VAL A 259 -5.35 -7.69 9.90
C VAL A 259 -4.04 -6.93 9.74
N ARG A 260 -2.95 -7.68 9.70
CA ARG A 260 -1.60 -7.16 9.45
C ARG A 260 -1.02 -7.77 8.18
N PHE A 261 -0.49 -6.91 7.32
CA PHE A 261 0.22 -7.28 6.10
C PHE A 261 1.70 -6.89 6.21
N VAL A 262 2.61 -7.73 5.73
CA VAL A 262 4.05 -7.42 5.66
C VAL A 262 4.67 -7.98 4.40
N CYS A 263 5.39 -7.14 3.66
CA CYS A 263 6.22 -7.61 2.56
C CYS A 263 7.44 -8.39 3.08
N THR A 264 7.66 -9.60 2.54
CA THR A 264 8.78 -10.46 2.90
C THR A 264 10.13 -9.95 2.39
N THR A 265 10.12 -8.98 1.46
CA THR A 265 11.32 -8.40 0.84
C THR A 265 11.69 -7.03 1.44
N CYS A 266 10.83 -6.02 1.27
CA CYS A 266 11.14 -4.65 1.69
C CYS A 266 10.58 -4.27 3.08
N LYS A 267 9.88 -5.18 3.75
CA LYS A 267 9.26 -4.96 5.07
C LYS A 267 8.20 -3.86 5.12
N PHE A 268 7.75 -3.35 3.97
CA PHE A 268 6.57 -2.48 3.91
C PHE A 268 5.40 -3.20 4.58
N ALA A 269 4.76 -2.54 5.54
CA ALA A 269 3.77 -3.13 6.41
C ALA A 269 2.52 -2.26 6.47
N TRP A 270 1.38 -2.92 6.65
CA TRP A 270 0.07 -2.30 6.78
C TRP A 270 -0.71 -2.97 7.91
N ARG A 271 -1.48 -2.19 8.66
CA ARG A 271 -2.39 -2.69 9.70
C ARG A 271 -3.75 -2.03 9.50
N CYS A 272 -4.81 -2.81 9.53
CA CYS A 272 -6.17 -2.31 9.33
C CYS A 272 -7.20 -3.09 10.15
N PRO A 273 -8.39 -2.52 10.37
CA PRO A 273 -9.54 -3.28 10.86
C PRO A 273 -9.86 -4.44 9.91
N SER A 274 -10.49 -5.49 10.43
CA SER A 274 -10.79 -6.67 9.61
C SER A 274 -11.76 -6.35 8.47
N TYR A 275 -12.71 -5.43 8.67
CA TYR A 275 -13.65 -5.03 7.63
C TYR A 275 -12.97 -4.49 6.36
N ALA A 276 -11.77 -3.92 6.47
CA ALA A 276 -11.10 -3.27 5.34
C ALA A 276 -10.79 -4.25 4.20
N VAL A 277 -10.53 -5.53 4.52
CA VAL A 277 -10.27 -6.59 3.52
C VAL A 277 -11.54 -6.97 2.75
N VAL A 278 -12.72 -6.78 3.34
CA VAL A 278 -14.02 -7.07 2.73
C VAL A 278 -14.50 -5.91 1.86
N SER A 279 -14.03 -4.68 2.11
CA SER A 279 -14.50 -3.48 1.40
C SER A 279 -14.38 -3.58 -0.14
N HIS A 280 -13.38 -4.30 -0.66
CA HIS A 280 -13.20 -4.50 -2.11
C HIS A 280 -13.83 -5.80 -2.63
N HIS A 281 -14.48 -6.59 -1.79
CA HIS A 281 -14.98 -7.90 -2.18
C HIS A 281 -16.15 -7.75 -3.17
N PRO A 282 -16.15 -8.44 -4.33
CA PRO A 282 -17.19 -8.27 -5.36
C PRO A 282 -18.62 -8.51 -4.84
N ALA A 283 -18.80 -9.46 -3.92
CA ALA A 283 -20.12 -9.72 -3.33
C ALA A 283 -20.63 -8.54 -2.48
N LEU A 284 -19.75 -7.80 -1.80
CA LEU A 284 -20.13 -6.59 -1.07
C LEU A 284 -20.52 -5.47 -2.04
N VAL A 285 -19.72 -5.29 -3.10
CA VAL A 285 -19.98 -4.28 -4.14
C VAL A 285 -21.31 -4.57 -4.82
N SER A 286 -21.58 -5.84 -5.18
CA SER A 286 -22.88 -6.27 -5.72
C SER A 286 -24.01 -6.02 -4.73
N PHE A 287 -23.83 -6.42 -3.47
CA PHE A 287 -24.84 -6.22 -2.42
C PHE A 287 -25.24 -4.74 -2.33
N TYR A 288 -24.30 -3.81 -2.23
CA TYR A 288 -24.64 -2.38 -2.20
C TYR A 288 -25.23 -1.90 -3.54
N TYR A 289 -24.72 -2.37 -4.66
CA TYR A 289 -25.22 -2.00 -5.98
C TYR A 289 -26.69 -2.41 -6.20
N ASP A 290 -27.06 -3.62 -5.77
CA ASP A 290 -28.43 -4.14 -5.84
C ASP A 290 -29.41 -3.32 -4.98
N HIS A 291 -28.89 -2.59 -4.00
CA HIS A 291 -29.65 -1.63 -3.17
C HIS A 291 -29.49 -0.16 -3.63
N GLY A 292 -28.95 0.07 -4.82
CA GLY A 292 -28.81 1.42 -5.38
C GLY A 292 -27.70 2.27 -4.73
N VAL A 293 -26.78 1.65 -4.01
CA VAL A 293 -25.65 2.32 -3.35
C VAL A 293 -24.35 2.05 -4.11
N GLU A 294 -23.70 3.11 -4.56
CA GLU A 294 -22.34 3.01 -5.10
C GLU A 294 -21.33 2.89 -3.94
N HIS A 295 -20.78 1.69 -3.74
CA HIS A 295 -19.73 1.45 -2.76
C HIS A 295 -18.35 1.63 -3.41
N VAL A 296 -17.70 2.76 -3.11
CA VAL A 296 -16.33 3.06 -3.53
C VAL A 296 -15.41 3.00 -2.30
N PRO A 297 -14.62 1.94 -2.10
CA PRO A 297 -13.75 1.77 -0.93
C PRO A 297 -12.74 2.89 -0.76
N ALA A 298 -12.23 3.42 -1.87
CA ALA A 298 -11.23 4.48 -1.94
C ALA A 298 -11.82 5.89 -1.70
N THR A 299 -12.81 6.00 -0.81
CA THR A 299 -13.44 7.27 -0.39
C THR A 299 -13.67 7.26 1.12
N TRP A 300 -13.81 8.44 1.73
CA TRP A 300 -14.20 8.53 3.14
C TRP A 300 -15.52 7.79 3.41
N ALA A 301 -16.54 7.98 2.55
CA ALA A 301 -17.81 7.26 2.68
C ALA A 301 -17.68 5.73 2.55
N GLY A 302 -16.73 5.24 1.76
CA GLY A 302 -16.37 3.83 1.68
C GLY A 302 -15.84 3.29 3.00
N ILE A 303 -14.82 3.97 3.55
CA ILE A 303 -14.23 3.63 4.85
C ILE A 303 -15.27 3.73 5.97
N ALA A 304 -16.02 4.83 6.01
CA ALA A 304 -17.03 5.13 7.01
C ALA A 304 -18.10 4.02 7.10
N ARG A 305 -18.58 3.52 5.96
CA ARG A 305 -19.54 2.40 5.94
C ARG A 305 -19.00 1.16 6.65
N GLY A 306 -17.72 0.85 6.47
CA GLY A 306 -17.07 -0.31 7.08
C GLY A 306 -17.03 -0.26 8.61
N LEU A 307 -16.97 0.95 9.19
CA LEU A 307 -16.95 1.16 10.64
C LEU A 307 -18.25 0.73 11.34
N HIS A 308 -19.35 0.55 10.59
CA HIS A 308 -20.66 0.15 11.11
C HIS A 308 -20.96 -1.34 10.96
N TRP A 309 -20.03 -2.13 10.42
CA TRP A 309 -20.25 -3.56 10.23
C TRP A 309 -19.98 -4.33 11.52
N ALA A 310 -20.79 -5.36 11.77
CA ALA A 310 -20.64 -6.17 12.98
C ALA A 310 -19.59 -7.26 12.77
N GLU A 311 -18.72 -7.44 13.77
CA GLU A 311 -17.70 -8.49 13.79
C GLU A 311 -18.05 -9.51 14.89
N ASP A 312 -17.99 -10.81 14.57
CA ASP A 312 -18.22 -11.91 15.54
C ASP A 312 -17.09 -12.95 15.44
N LEU A 313 -16.49 -13.33 16.56
CA LEU A 313 -15.54 -14.44 16.63
C LEU A 313 -16.28 -15.78 16.48
N VAL A 314 -15.91 -16.59 15.48
CA VAL A 314 -16.52 -17.90 15.20
C VAL A 314 -15.70 -19.04 15.79
N SER A 315 -14.38 -18.95 15.68
CA SER A 315 -13.43 -19.96 16.15
C SER A 315 -12.09 -19.30 16.47
N THR A 316 -11.37 -19.79 17.48
CA THR A 316 -10.01 -19.35 17.84
C THR A 316 -8.93 -20.26 17.27
N GLU A 317 -9.24 -21.53 16.98
CA GLU A 317 -8.28 -22.50 16.42
C GLU A 317 -8.90 -23.38 15.31
N PRO A 318 -8.67 -23.06 14.02
CA PRO A 318 -8.04 -21.84 13.53
C PRO A 318 -8.91 -20.60 13.79
N VAL A 319 -8.27 -19.43 13.84
CA VAL A 319 -8.97 -18.16 13.97
C VAL A 319 -9.92 -17.99 12.80
N THR A 320 -11.20 -17.74 13.08
CA THR A 320 -12.23 -17.46 12.09
C THR A 320 -13.10 -16.33 12.58
N LEU A 321 -13.19 -15.26 11.80
CA LEU A 321 -13.99 -14.09 12.11
C LEU A 321 -15.13 -13.95 11.11
N ARG A 322 -16.33 -13.64 11.59
CA ARG A 322 -17.48 -13.33 10.76
C ARG A 322 -17.70 -11.83 10.73
N LEU A 323 -17.85 -11.30 9.53
CA LEU A 323 -18.31 -9.93 9.31
C LEU A 323 -19.74 -9.95 8.79
N THR A 324 -20.62 -9.17 9.40
CA THR A 324 -22.01 -9.04 8.98
C THR A 324 -22.31 -7.61 8.55
N VAL A 325 -22.65 -7.45 7.27
CA VAL A 325 -23.11 -6.19 6.68
C VAL A 325 -24.64 -6.22 6.62
N ARG A 326 -25.27 -5.12 7.01
CA ARG A 326 -26.73 -4.95 6.95
C ARG A 326 -27.06 -3.67 6.19
N HIS A 327 -28.07 -3.73 5.34
CA HIS A 327 -28.59 -2.57 4.62
C HIS A 327 -30.05 -2.85 4.23
N ASP A 328 -30.94 -1.89 4.47
CA ASP A 328 -32.37 -1.96 4.13
C ASP A 328 -33.12 -3.25 4.56
N GLY A 329 -32.69 -3.85 5.68
CA GLY A 329 -33.29 -5.07 6.24
C GLY A 329 -32.67 -6.37 5.71
N ASP A 330 -31.93 -6.29 4.61
CA ASP A 330 -31.13 -7.38 4.08
C ASP A 330 -29.74 -7.43 4.74
N ARG A 331 -29.07 -8.58 4.59
CA ARG A 331 -27.74 -8.78 5.14
C ARG A 331 -26.91 -9.69 4.25
N ILE A 332 -25.61 -9.52 4.36
CA ILE A 332 -24.61 -10.41 3.78
C ILE A 332 -23.51 -10.64 4.82
N ARG A 333 -22.98 -11.84 4.86
CA ARG A 333 -21.95 -12.28 5.81
C ARG A 333 -20.73 -12.79 5.09
N PHE A 334 -19.57 -12.48 5.65
CA PHE A 334 -18.27 -12.92 5.18
C PHE A 334 -17.58 -13.70 6.29
N LEU A 335 -17.00 -14.84 5.96
CA LEU A 335 -16.09 -15.56 6.87
C LEU A 335 -14.65 -15.28 6.44
N LEU A 336 -13.87 -14.76 7.39
CA LEU A 336 -12.44 -14.53 7.27
C LEU A 336 -11.66 -15.64 7.97
N ASP A 337 -10.62 -16.15 7.31
CA ASP A 337 -9.64 -17.07 7.92
C ASP A 337 -8.54 -16.35 8.72
N ASP A 338 -7.56 -17.10 9.20
CA ASP A 338 -6.42 -16.63 9.99
C ASP A 338 -5.47 -15.68 9.24
N THR A 339 -5.64 -15.52 7.93
CA THR A 339 -4.92 -14.54 7.10
C THR A 339 -5.74 -13.29 6.80
N GLY A 340 -7.01 -13.26 7.22
CA GLY A 340 -7.96 -12.21 6.85
C GLY A 340 -8.49 -12.37 5.42
N THR A 341 -8.39 -13.56 4.84
CA THR A 341 -8.93 -13.86 3.51
C THR A 341 -10.40 -14.26 3.62
N VAL A 342 -11.25 -13.74 2.73
CA VAL A 342 -12.65 -14.19 2.61
C VAL A 342 -12.69 -15.61 2.06
N VAL A 343 -13.12 -16.56 2.88
CA VAL A 343 -13.23 -18.00 2.53
C VAL A 343 -14.65 -18.44 2.23
N ASP A 344 -15.65 -17.70 2.70
CA ASP A 344 -17.07 -17.98 2.44
C ASP A 344 -17.91 -16.70 2.49
N VAL A 345 -19.02 -16.70 1.75
CA VAL A 345 -19.98 -15.58 1.66
C VAL A 345 -21.40 -16.15 1.68
N CYS A 346 -22.25 -15.65 2.57
CA CYS A 346 -23.64 -16.11 2.71
C CYS A 346 -24.61 -15.00 3.15
N ASP A 347 -25.89 -15.16 2.83
CA ASP A 347 -26.98 -14.25 3.20
C ASP A 347 -27.57 -14.53 4.60
#